data_AF-A0A821LPC5-F1
#
_entry.id   AF-A0A821LPC5-F1
#
_cell.length_a   1.000
_cell.length_b   1.000
_cell.length_c   1.000
_cell.angle_alpha   90.00
_cell.angle_beta   90.00
_cell.angle_gamma   90.00
#
_symmetry.space_group_name_H-M   'P 1'
#
loop_
_entity.id
_entity.type
_entity.pdbx_description
1 polymer ?
#
loop_
_entity_poly.entity_id
_entity_poly.type
_entity_poly.pdbx_seq_one_letter_code
_entity_poly.pdbx_strand_id
1 'polypeptide(L)'
;MLKKLQHPNIVRFFDFWEETNPRTNKKVIILVTELMTSGSLKGYIRKFKGQKEEKRINVMKKWCRQILKGLAYLHSRNPSVIHRDLKCDNVFISSTTGCVKIGDLGLATFKTQTFAKSMRGTMEFMAPEMFDEQYDELVDIYSFGLCMLEMMTGEYPYIECKGPTAVIKRVIAGLKPECYYKVESE
;
A
#
# COMPACT_ATOMS: atom_id res chain seq x y z
N MET A 1 1.04 -19.57 3.18
CA MET A 1 1.55 -18.38 3.92
C MET A 1 0.40 -17.51 4.41
N LEU A 2 -0.34 -16.87 3.50
CA LEU A 2 -1.31 -15.81 3.81
C LEU A 2 -2.38 -16.20 4.84
N LYS A 3 -2.91 -17.44 4.80
CA LYS A 3 -3.87 -17.98 5.79
C LYS A 3 -3.41 -17.88 7.26
N LYS A 4 -2.09 -17.89 7.51
CA LYS A 4 -1.52 -17.85 8.87
C LYS A 4 -1.34 -16.42 9.39
N LEU A 5 -1.51 -15.40 8.54
CA LEU A 5 -1.34 -14.01 8.95
C LEU A 5 -2.61 -13.52 9.67
N GLN A 6 -2.46 -13.21 10.96
CA GLN A 6 -3.54 -12.70 11.78
C GLN A 6 -3.04 -11.52 12.62
N HIS A 7 -3.55 -10.33 12.31
CA HIS A 7 -3.22 -9.11 13.01
C HIS A 7 -4.37 -8.10 12.83
N PRO A 8 -4.74 -7.29 13.85
CA PRO A 8 -5.85 -6.34 13.75
C PRO A 8 -5.72 -5.30 12.64
N ASN A 9 -4.49 -5.04 12.16
CA ASN A 9 -4.22 -4.11 11.06
C ASN A 9 -3.83 -4.79 9.74
N ILE A 10 -4.13 -6.08 9.58
CA ILE A 10 -3.99 -6.83 8.32
C ILE A 10 -5.35 -7.42 7.96
N VAL A 11 -5.78 -7.27 6.71
CA VAL A 11 -7.02 -7.89 6.21
C VAL A 11 -6.89 -9.40 6.33
N ARG A 12 -7.87 -10.04 6.98
CA ARG A 12 -7.81 -11.48 7.22
C ARG A 12 -7.94 -12.22 5.89
N PHE A 13 -7.01 -13.14 5.66
CA PHE A 13 -7.05 -14.07 4.53
C PHE A 13 -7.60 -15.41 5.00
N PHE A 14 -8.69 -15.87 4.39
CA PHE A 14 -9.36 -17.12 4.77
C PHE A 14 -8.92 -18.29 3.89
N ASP A 15 -9.04 -18.15 2.57
CA ASP A 15 -8.78 -19.26 1.63
C ASP A 15 -8.34 -18.83 0.24
N PHE A 16 -7.83 -19.78 -0.54
CA PHE A 16 -7.64 -19.67 -1.98
C PHE A 16 -7.77 -21.01 -2.69
N TRP A 17 -8.19 -20.96 -3.95
CA TRP A 17 -8.16 -22.10 -4.86
C TRP A 17 -7.93 -21.62 -6.30
N GLU A 18 -7.58 -22.56 -7.18
CA GLU A 18 -7.51 -22.33 -8.62
C GLU A 18 -8.82 -22.78 -9.27
N GLU A 19 -9.33 -21.98 -10.21
CA GLU A 19 -10.52 -22.29 -11.00
C GLU A 19 -10.28 -21.94 -12.47
N THR A 20 -10.88 -22.67 -13.40
CA THR A 20 -10.86 -22.30 -14.82
C THR A 20 -12.04 -21.38 -15.10
N ASN A 21 -11.77 -20.15 -15.52
CA ASN A 21 -12.82 -19.22 -15.90
C ASN A 21 -13.57 -19.77 -17.14
N PRO A 22 -14.88 -20.09 -17.03
CA PRO A 22 -15.61 -20.76 -18.10
C PRO A 22 -15.79 -19.90 -19.35
N ARG A 23 -15.65 -18.57 -19.25
CA ARG A 23 -15.79 -17.64 -20.39
C ARG A 23 -14.48 -17.45 -21.17
N THR A 24 -13.34 -17.55 -20.49
CA THR A 24 -12.03 -17.27 -21.10
C THR A 24 -11.15 -18.50 -21.23
N ASN A 25 -11.55 -19.62 -20.63
CA ASN A 25 -10.79 -20.86 -20.50
C ASN A 25 -9.40 -20.66 -19.87
N LYS A 26 -9.22 -19.58 -19.10
CA LYS A 26 -7.98 -19.26 -18.39
C LYS A 26 -8.09 -19.68 -16.92
N LYS A 27 -7.03 -20.24 -16.38
CA LYS A 27 -6.87 -20.47 -14.94
C LYS A 27 -6.85 -19.12 -14.20
N VAL A 28 -7.64 -19.03 -13.15
CA VAL A 28 -7.70 -17.89 -12.23
C VAL A 28 -7.48 -18.40 -10.80
N ILE A 29 -6.89 -17.56 -9.96
CA ILE A 29 -6.77 -17.83 -8.53
C ILE A 29 -7.87 -17.05 -7.83
N ILE A 30 -8.73 -17.74 -7.10
CA ILE A 30 -9.74 -17.13 -6.23
C ILE A 30 -9.14 -16.94 -4.85
N LEU A 31 -9.29 -15.74 -4.29
CA LEU A 31 -8.81 -15.38 -2.95
C LEU A 31 -10.01 -15.00 -2.08
N VAL A 32 -10.14 -15.62 -0.91
CA VAL A 32 -11.21 -15.33 0.06
C VAL A 32 -10.62 -14.54 1.22
N THR A 33 -11.13 -13.33 1.43
CA THR A 33 -10.63 -12.39 2.43
C THR A 33 -11.78 -11.77 3.23
N GLU A 34 -11.46 -11.13 4.33
CA GLU A 34 -12.38 -10.28 5.08
C GLU A 34 -12.88 -9.13 4.22
N LEU A 35 -14.20 -8.95 4.18
CA LEU A 35 -14.85 -7.89 3.42
C LEU A 35 -14.72 -6.55 4.14
N MET A 36 -14.09 -5.59 3.48
CA MET A 36 -13.90 -4.23 3.99
C MET A 36 -14.94 -3.27 3.40
N THR A 37 -16.09 -3.13 4.08
CA THR A 37 -17.27 -2.42 3.53
C THR A 37 -17.15 -0.90 3.47
N SER A 38 -16.25 -0.26 4.24
CA SER A 38 -16.07 1.20 4.21
C SER A 38 -15.11 1.69 3.12
N GLY A 39 -14.59 0.79 2.29
CA GLY A 39 -13.66 1.10 1.21
C GLY A 39 -12.25 1.43 1.69
N SER A 40 -11.47 1.98 0.76
CA SER A 40 -10.05 2.28 0.95
C SER A 40 -9.81 3.67 1.54
N LEU A 41 -8.63 3.84 2.09
CA LEU A 41 -8.10 5.11 2.59
C LEU A 41 -8.08 6.16 1.47
N LYS A 42 -7.75 5.77 0.23
CA LYS A 42 -7.85 6.63 -0.96
C LYS A 42 -9.24 7.25 -1.11
N GLY A 43 -10.29 6.42 -1.03
CA GLY A 43 -11.68 6.88 -1.14
C GLY A 43 -12.07 7.82 0.00
N TYR A 44 -11.44 7.66 1.17
CA TYR A 44 -11.71 8.47 2.34
C TYR A 44 -10.96 9.81 2.33
N ILE A 45 -9.71 9.86 1.86
CA ILE A 45 -8.93 11.11 1.69
C ILE A 45 -9.70 12.14 0.85
N ARG A 46 -10.37 11.69 -0.21
CA ARG A 46 -11.22 12.55 -1.06
C ARG A 46 -12.37 13.22 -0.30
N LYS A 47 -12.88 12.59 0.77
CA LYS A 47 -14.00 13.08 1.59
C LYS A 47 -13.56 14.05 2.69
N PHE A 48 -12.25 14.26 2.90
CA PHE A 48 -11.71 15.12 3.96
C PHE A 48 -11.57 16.59 3.55
N LYS A 49 -11.81 16.93 2.28
CA LYS A 49 -11.90 18.32 1.84
C LYS A 49 -13.09 19.00 2.54
N GLY A 50 -12.79 19.80 3.58
CA GLY A 50 -13.79 20.58 4.33
C GLY A 50 -13.92 20.27 5.83
N GLN A 51 -13.19 19.28 6.38
CA GLN A 51 -13.15 19.06 7.83
C GLN A 51 -12.14 19.97 8.53
N LYS A 52 -12.34 20.24 9.83
CA LYS A 52 -11.37 20.98 10.64
C LYS A 52 -10.02 20.26 10.67
N GLU A 53 -8.95 21.02 10.39
CA GLU A 53 -7.58 20.53 10.24
C GLU A 53 -7.11 19.66 11.42
N GLU A 54 -7.36 20.12 12.65
CA GLU A 54 -6.95 19.40 13.86
C GLU A 54 -7.57 17.99 13.97
N LYS A 55 -8.86 17.85 13.59
CA LYS A 55 -9.53 16.53 13.60
C LYS A 55 -8.92 15.61 12.54
N ARG A 56 -8.59 16.16 11.37
CA ARG A 56 -7.94 15.45 10.27
C ARG A 56 -6.58 14.89 10.69
N ILE A 57 -5.71 15.73 11.25
CA ILE A 57 -4.37 15.33 11.70
C ILE A 57 -4.44 14.24 12.77
N ASN A 58 -5.35 14.36 13.75
CA ASN A 58 -5.48 13.37 14.81
C ASN A 58 -5.92 11.99 14.30
N VAL A 59 -6.80 11.94 13.29
CA VAL A 59 -7.21 10.69 12.63
C VAL A 59 -6.05 10.11 11.83
N MET A 60 -5.35 10.93 11.04
CA MET A 60 -4.19 10.50 10.26
C MET A 60 -3.09 9.91 11.14
N LYS A 61 -2.72 10.55 12.26
CA LYS A 61 -1.75 10.01 13.22
C LYS A 61 -2.14 8.62 13.72
N LYS A 62 -3.43 8.40 14.01
CA LYS A 62 -3.93 7.08 14.45
C LYS A 62 -3.77 6.03 13.36
N TRP A 63 -4.09 6.38 12.12
CA TRP A 63 -3.97 5.46 10.99
C TRP A 63 -2.53 5.16 10.60
N CYS A 64 -1.66 6.17 10.54
CA CYS A 64 -0.23 5.97 10.31
C CYS A 64 0.34 4.97 11.31
N ARG A 65 0.03 5.13 12.61
CA ARG A 65 0.44 4.19 13.64
C ARG A 65 -0.10 2.77 13.42
N GLN A 66 -1.34 2.64 12.95
CA GLN A 66 -1.94 1.33 12.66
C GLN A 66 -1.33 0.66 11.43
N ILE A 67 -1.02 1.41 10.38
CA ILE A 67 -0.29 0.91 9.21
C ILE A 67 1.10 0.42 9.63
N LEU A 68 1.84 1.23 10.39
CA LEU A 68 3.17 0.84 10.89
C LEU A 68 3.13 -0.41 11.78
N LYS A 69 2.10 -0.58 12.61
CA LYS A 69 1.89 -1.82 13.37
C LYS A 69 1.66 -3.03 12.45
N GLY A 70 0.88 -2.85 11.38
CA GLY A 70 0.68 -3.89 10.36
C GLY A 70 1.98 -4.27 9.66
N LEU A 71 2.76 -3.28 9.22
CA LEU A 71 4.07 -3.52 8.58
C LEU A 71 5.05 -4.21 9.53
N ALA A 72 5.19 -3.73 10.77
CA ALA A 72 6.03 -4.36 11.78
C ALA A 72 5.64 -5.82 12.03
N TYR A 73 4.35 -6.14 12.02
CA TYR A 73 3.87 -7.53 12.12
C TYR A 73 4.31 -8.37 10.91
N LEU A 74 4.21 -7.87 9.68
CA LEU A 74 4.63 -8.56 8.47
C LEU A 74 6.15 -8.78 8.43
N HIS A 75 6.92 -7.73 8.73
CA HIS A 75 8.39 -7.72 8.70
C HIS A 75 8.99 -8.62 9.79
N SER A 76 8.30 -8.79 10.93
CA SER A 76 8.69 -9.70 12.02
C SER A 76 8.38 -11.18 11.78
N ARG A 77 7.75 -11.55 10.65
CA ARG A 77 7.55 -12.97 10.31
C ARG A 77 8.89 -13.63 10.00
N ASN A 78 8.95 -14.96 10.11
CA ASN A 78 10.11 -15.75 9.71
C ASN A 78 9.71 -16.80 8.65
N PRO A 79 10.11 -16.64 7.37
CA PRO A 79 10.85 -15.48 6.83
C PRO A 79 9.98 -14.20 6.78
N SER A 80 10.62 -13.03 6.76
CA SER A 80 9.94 -11.73 6.70
C SER A 80 9.06 -11.63 5.46
N VAL A 81 7.87 -11.05 5.63
CA VAL A 81 6.89 -10.84 4.55
C VAL A 81 6.96 -9.38 4.11
N ILE A 82 7.26 -9.15 2.84
CA ILE A 82 7.31 -7.81 2.22
C ILE A 82 6.00 -7.58 1.46
N HIS A 83 5.34 -6.44 1.65
CA HIS A 83 4.06 -6.13 1.03
C HIS A 83 4.19 -5.80 -0.47
N ARG A 84 5.14 -4.94 -0.84
CA ARG A 84 5.51 -4.54 -2.22
C ARG A 84 4.53 -3.69 -3.03
N ASP A 85 3.25 -3.61 -2.65
CA ASP A 85 2.28 -2.69 -3.28
C ASP A 85 1.49 -1.91 -2.23
N LEU A 86 2.18 -1.38 -1.20
CA LEU A 86 1.52 -0.56 -0.19
C LEU A 86 1.15 0.79 -0.82
N LYS A 87 -0.14 1.12 -0.79
CA LYS A 87 -0.71 2.38 -1.27
C LYS A 87 -2.02 2.65 -0.57
N CYS A 88 -2.52 3.89 -0.61
CA CYS A 88 -3.80 4.24 0.01
C CYS A 88 -5.00 3.46 -0.57
N ASP A 89 -4.91 2.92 -1.78
CA ASP A 89 -5.93 2.02 -2.35
C ASP A 89 -5.98 0.66 -1.66
N ASN A 90 -4.85 0.17 -1.15
CA ASN A 90 -4.69 -1.14 -0.52
C ASN A 90 -4.77 -1.08 1.02
N VAL A 91 -5.03 0.09 1.59
CA VAL A 91 -5.32 0.26 3.02
C VAL A 91 -6.80 0.52 3.18
N PHE A 92 -7.50 -0.33 3.94
CA PHE A 92 -8.95 -0.30 4.07
C PHE A 92 -9.38 0.15 5.45
N ILE A 93 -10.53 0.81 5.53
CA ILE A 93 -11.11 1.24 6.81
C ILE A 93 -12.17 0.23 7.23
N SER A 94 -12.12 -0.21 8.49
CA SER A 94 -13.17 -1.05 9.10
C SER A 94 -14.35 -0.18 9.50
N SER A 95 -15.54 -0.50 8.98
CA SER A 95 -16.82 0.15 9.36
C SER A 95 -17.13 0.00 10.84
N THR A 96 -16.82 -1.16 11.42
CA THR A 96 -17.16 -1.50 12.81
C THR A 96 -16.26 -0.80 13.83
N THR A 97 -14.98 -0.59 13.49
CA THR A 97 -13.98 -0.11 14.48
C THR A 97 -13.35 1.23 14.13
N GLY A 98 -13.53 1.73 12.89
CA GLY A 98 -12.81 2.89 12.37
C GLY A 98 -11.30 2.69 12.19
N CYS A 99 -10.80 1.47 12.45
CA CYS A 99 -9.38 1.12 12.31
C CYS A 99 -9.02 0.79 10.87
N VAL A 100 -7.76 1.01 10.50
CA VAL A 100 -7.24 0.63 9.18
C VAL A 100 -6.65 -0.77 9.18
N LYS A 101 -6.79 -1.45 8.04
CA LYS A 101 -6.20 -2.76 7.75
C LYS A 101 -5.48 -2.73 6.40
N ILE A 102 -4.24 -3.20 6.35
CA ILE A 102 -3.50 -3.39 5.12
C ILE A 102 -4.05 -4.63 4.41
N GLY A 103 -4.46 -4.48 3.17
CA GLY A 103 -4.97 -5.54 2.30
C GLY A 103 -4.15 -5.68 1.02
N ASP A 104 -4.65 -6.51 0.10
CA ASP A 104 -3.99 -6.82 -1.17
C ASP A 104 -2.54 -7.32 -1.04
N LEU A 105 -2.40 -8.45 -0.33
CA LEU A 105 -1.15 -9.21 -0.27
C LEU A 105 -0.94 -10.08 -1.52
N GLY A 106 -1.64 -9.80 -2.63
CA GLY A 106 -1.54 -10.57 -3.89
C GLY A 106 -0.15 -10.48 -4.54
N LEU A 107 0.59 -9.43 -4.20
CA LEU A 107 1.98 -9.24 -4.57
C LEU A 107 2.94 -9.46 -3.39
N ALA A 108 2.49 -9.89 -2.21
CA ALA A 108 3.42 -10.09 -1.09
C ALA A 108 4.36 -11.28 -1.34
N THR A 109 5.61 -11.18 -0.86
CA THR A 109 6.59 -12.27 -0.99
C THR A 109 7.48 -12.39 0.25
N PHE A 110 8.21 -13.49 0.32
CA PHE A 110 9.26 -13.69 1.30
C PHE A 110 10.60 -13.13 0.82
N LYS A 111 11.40 -12.63 1.77
CA LYS A 111 12.77 -12.13 1.54
C LYS A 111 13.73 -13.12 0.85
N THR A 112 13.43 -14.42 0.87
CA THR A 112 14.31 -15.49 0.36
C THR A 112 14.14 -15.82 -1.12
N GLN A 113 13.19 -15.20 -1.83
CA GLN A 113 13.02 -15.44 -3.27
C GLN A 113 13.79 -14.38 -4.06
N THR A 114 14.65 -14.80 -4.99
CA THR A 114 15.16 -13.93 -6.06
C THR A 114 13.98 -13.23 -6.72
N PHE A 115 13.91 -11.91 -6.57
CA PHE A 115 12.76 -11.14 -7.01
C PHE A 115 12.74 -11.14 -8.55
N ALA A 116 11.86 -11.95 -9.14
CA ALA A 116 11.74 -12.03 -10.58
C ALA A 116 11.40 -10.64 -11.17
N LYS A 117 12.02 -10.31 -12.32
CA LYS A 117 11.93 -9.10 -13.18
C LYS A 117 10.55 -8.50 -13.48
N SER A 118 9.47 -9.03 -12.91
CA SER A 118 8.15 -8.46 -13.12
C SER A 118 8.04 -7.15 -12.32
N MET A 119 8.16 -6.03 -13.03
CA MET A 119 7.78 -4.70 -12.55
C MET A 119 6.28 -4.73 -12.20
N ARG A 120 5.97 -5.15 -10.97
CA ARG A 120 4.62 -5.31 -10.44
C ARG A 120 4.49 -4.38 -9.25
N GLY A 121 3.41 -3.62 -9.24
CA GLY A 121 3.15 -2.58 -8.26
C GLY A 121 2.76 -1.27 -8.93
N THR A 122 2.56 -0.26 -8.11
CA THR A 122 2.12 1.07 -8.53
C THR A 122 3.33 1.99 -8.53
N MET A 123 3.80 2.40 -9.72
CA MET A 123 5.12 3.06 -9.88
C MET A 123 5.28 4.28 -8.98
N GLU A 124 4.20 5.00 -8.74
CA GLU A 124 4.14 6.19 -7.90
C GLU A 124 4.50 5.92 -6.44
N PHE A 125 4.38 4.67 -5.98
CA PHE A 125 4.66 4.21 -4.61
C PHE A 125 5.90 3.32 -4.49
N MET A 126 6.55 2.98 -5.61
CA MET A 126 7.68 2.07 -5.63
C MET A 126 8.98 2.79 -5.25
N ALA A 127 9.76 2.16 -4.38
CA ALA A 127 11.10 2.64 -4.00
C ALA A 127 12.10 2.46 -5.17
N PRO A 128 13.12 3.33 -5.29
CA PRO A 128 14.07 3.27 -6.40
C PRO A 128 14.83 1.94 -6.49
N GLU A 129 15.19 1.33 -5.37
CA GLU A 129 15.89 0.04 -5.30
C GLU A 129 15.06 -1.14 -5.84
N MET A 130 13.73 -0.97 -5.98
CA MET A 130 12.88 -1.98 -6.62
C MET A 130 13.19 -2.16 -8.11
N PHE A 131 13.90 -1.20 -8.73
CA PHE A 131 14.37 -1.30 -10.12
C PHE A 131 15.68 -2.09 -10.26
N ASP A 132 16.43 -2.27 -9.18
CA ASP A 132 17.74 -2.93 -9.17
C ASP A 132 17.67 -4.40 -8.70
N GLU A 133 16.47 -4.98 -8.64
CA GLU A 133 16.15 -6.38 -8.26
C GLU A 133 16.55 -6.81 -6.83
N GLN A 134 17.40 -6.05 -6.14
CA GLN A 134 17.81 -6.28 -4.75
C GLN A 134 17.16 -5.26 -3.83
N TYR A 135 16.16 -5.70 -3.09
CA TYR A 135 15.47 -4.87 -2.10
C TYR A 135 15.04 -5.69 -0.89
N ASP A 136 14.71 -4.99 0.18
CA ASP A 136 14.28 -5.58 1.45
C ASP A 136 12.93 -4.97 1.90
N GLU A 137 12.57 -5.19 3.16
CA GLU A 137 11.35 -4.66 3.75
C GLU A 137 11.24 -3.13 3.78
N LEU A 138 12.35 -2.39 3.58
CA LEU A 138 12.36 -0.92 3.61
C LEU A 138 11.61 -0.29 2.42
N VAL A 139 11.37 -1.05 1.35
CA VAL A 139 10.50 -0.59 0.25
C VAL A 139 9.09 -0.27 0.74
N ASP A 140 8.58 -1.03 1.72
CA ASP A 140 7.27 -0.77 2.32
C ASP A 140 7.28 0.52 3.16
N ILE A 141 8.43 0.91 3.70
CA ILE A 141 8.61 2.15 4.47
C ILE A 141 8.62 3.36 3.53
N TYR A 142 9.26 3.24 2.37
CA TYR A 142 9.18 4.24 1.30
C TYR A 142 7.72 4.44 0.87
N SER A 143 7.02 3.36 0.53
CA SER A 143 5.61 3.39 0.16
C SER A 143 4.72 3.97 1.27
N PHE A 144 5.02 3.66 2.54
CA PHE A 144 4.33 4.25 3.69
C PHE A 144 4.50 5.77 3.75
N GLY A 145 5.71 6.28 3.51
CA GLY A 145 5.96 7.72 3.45
C GLY A 145 5.10 8.41 2.40
N LEU A 146 4.92 7.78 1.24
CA LEU A 146 4.06 8.30 0.17
C LEU A 146 2.56 8.20 0.50
N CYS A 147 2.12 7.16 1.22
CA CYS A 147 0.75 7.09 1.74
C CYS A 147 0.48 8.21 2.76
N MET A 148 1.47 8.51 3.62
CA MET A 148 1.38 9.62 4.57
C MET A 148 1.32 10.96 3.84
N LEU A 149 2.15 11.15 2.81
CA LEU A 149 2.14 12.36 1.99
C LEU A 149 0.79 12.56 1.28
N GLU A 150 0.23 11.49 0.70
CA GLU A 150 -1.09 11.53 0.07
C GLU A 150 -2.19 11.88 1.09
N MET A 151 -2.14 11.32 2.30
CA MET A 151 -3.09 11.67 3.35
C MET A 151 -3.00 13.17 3.69
N MET A 152 -1.80 13.70 3.91
CA MET A 152 -1.60 15.09 4.33
C MET A 152 -2.02 16.09 3.25
N THR A 153 -1.63 15.84 2.01
CA THR A 153 -1.84 16.78 0.89
C THR A 153 -3.19 16.58 0.21
N GLY A 154 -3.78 15.39 0.32
CA GLY A 154 -4.94 15.00 -0.47
C GLY A 154 -4.64 14.79 -1.97
N GLU A 155 -3.36 14.81 -2.34
CA GLU A 155 -2.89 14.70 -3.71
C GLU A 155 -2.16 13.38 -3.93
N TYR A 156 -2.38 12.78 -5.10
CA TYR A 156 -1.67 11.57 -5.46
C TYR A 156 -0.20 11.89 -5.74
N PRO A 157 0.76 11.12 -5.20
CA PRO A 157 2.17 11.33 -5.48
C PRO A 157 2.45 11.28 -6.99
N TYR A 158 3.29 12.19 -7.46
CA TYR A 158 3.71 12.30 -8.87
C TYR A 158 2.59 12.55 -9.88
N ILE A 159 1.46 13.14 -9.47
CA ILE A 159 0.35 13.48 -10.37
C ILE A 159 0.75 14.42 -11.52
N GLU A 160 1.84 15.17 -11.36
CA GLU A 160 2.45 16.02 -12.38
C GLU A 160 3.10 15.23 -13.54
N CYS A 161 3.38 13.94 -13.34
CA CYS A 161 4.06 13.11 -14.31
C CYS A 161 3.12 12.58 -15.40
N LYS A 162 3.56 12.69 -16.66
CA LYS A 162 2.83 12.13 -17.81
C LYS A 162 3.21 10.66 -18.04
N GLY A 163 2.67 9.81 -17.16
CA GLY A 163 2.75 8.35 -17.26
C GLY A 163 3.94 7.70 -16.54
N PRO A 164 3.96 6.35 -16.47
CA PRO A 164 4.88 5.58 -15.63
C PRO A 164 6.36 5.88 -15.84
N THR A 165 6.80 6.04 -17.09
CA THR A 165 8.21 6.29 -17.41
C THR A 165 8.72 7.62 -16.84
N ALA A 166 7.86 8.65 -16.79
CA ALA A 166 8.23 9.93 -16.22
C ALA A 166 8.39 9.84 -14.69
N VAL A 167 7.52 9.08 -14.02
CA VAL A 167 7.60 8.79 -12.59
C VAL A 167 8.92 8.08 -12.28
N ILE A 168 9.22 6.98 -12.98
CA ILE A 168 10.45 6.19 -12.77
C ILE A 168 11.70 7.07 -12.90
N LYS A 169 11.78 7.91 -13.95
CA LYS A 169 12.92 8.81 -14.15
C LYS A 169 13.12 9.78 -12.98
N ARG A 170 12.04 10.32 -12.41
CA ARG A 170 12.12 11.22 -11.25
C ARG A 170 12.55 10.48 -9.99
N VAL A 171 11.94 9.32 -9.73
CA VAL A 171 12.24 8.48 -8.57
C VAL A 171 13.73 8.09 -8.56
N ILE A 172 14.26 7.60 -9.69
CA ILE A 172 15.67 7.22 -9.83
C ILE A 172 16.59 8.44 -9.66
N ALA A 173 16.19 9.61 -10.15
CA ALA A 173 16.94 10.85 -9.98
C ALA A 173 16.84 11.47 -8.57
N GLY A 174 16.13 10.83 -7.63
CA GLY A 174 15.91 11.36 -6.28
C GLY A 174 15.00 12.59 -6.21
N LEU A 175 14.24 12.86 -7.28
CA LEU A 175 13.34 14.00 -7.36
C LEU A 175 12.00 13.67 -6.69
N LYS A 176 11.67 14.43 -5.64
CA LYS A 176 10.42 14.28 -4.88
C LYS A 176 9.19 14.69 -5.73
N PRO A 177 7.99 14.16 -5.42
CA PRO A 177 6.75 14.58 -6.07
C PRO A 177 6.41 16.04 -5.70
N GLU A 178 5.75 16.78 -6.58
CA GLU A 178 5.42 18.21 -6.34
C GLU A 178 4.62 18.43 -5.05
N CYS A 179 3.71 17.51 -4.69
CA CYS A 179 2.91 17.62 -3.47
C CYS A 179 3.75 17.57 -2.18
N TYR A 180 4.98 17.05 -2.21
CA TYR A 180 5.91 17.09 -1.08
C TYR A 180 6.15 18.52 -0.58
N TYR A 181 6.36 19.46 -1.50
CA TYR A 181 6.71 20.84 -1.16
C TYR A 181 5.53 21.66 -0.60
N LYS A 182 4.29 21.15 -0.72
CA LYS A 182 3.10 21.78 -0.14
C LYS A 182 3.01 21.60 1.36
N VAL A 183 3.73 20.62 1.91
CA VAL A 183 3.76 20.35 3.36
C VAL A 183 4.72 21.30 4.09
N GLU A 184 5.78 21.77 3.42
CA GLU A 184 6.78 22.67 4.02
C GLU A 184 6.35 24.15 3.99
N SER A 185 5.31 24.49 3.22
CA SER A 185 4.86 25.87 2.99
C SER A 185 3.72 26.35 3.92
N GLU A 186 3.30 25.54 4.90
CA GLU A 186 2.30 25.89 5.92
C GLU A 186 2.92 25.89 7.32
#